data_AF-A0A965T526-F1
#
_entry.id   AF-A0A965T526-F1
#
_cell.length_a   1.000
_cell.length_b   1.000
_cell.length_c   1.000
_cell.angle_alpha   90.00
_cell.angle_beta   90.00
_cell.angle_gamma   90.00
#
_symmetry.space_group_name_H-M   'P 1'
#
loop_
_entity.id
_entity.type
_entity.pdbx_description
1 polymer ?
#
loop_
_entity_poly.entity_id
_entity_poly.type
_entity_poly.pdbx_seq_one_letter_code
_entity_poly.pdbx_strand_id
1 'polypeptide(L)'
;MQNLIRKIFEVSKKSNLINQEHQNFEQFVKDFYFENKLSDFDNYSVELLFNISFSAYKFLQLTRKDGFNLRIYNPQIAVDGFESKFTIIEINNNDMPFLVDSTVAFLDKQGIAINNIIHPVLNVVRDKNGKFIEINNNKNSHPESLIQLHIDKIINNSEINLLLENLTKIIDSF
;
A
#
# COMPACT_ATOMS: atom_id res chain seq x y z
N MET A 1 18.68 -4.05 -0.57
CA MET A 1 17.57 -3.07 -0.63
C MET A 1 17.98 -1.72 -1.23
N GLN A 2 19.04 -1.05 -0.75
CA GLN A 2 19.43 0.31 -1.22
C GLN A 2 19.54 0.48 -2.76
N ASN A 3 20.12 -0.49 -3.47
CA ASN A 3 20.22 -0.43 -4.94
C ASN A 3 18.84 -0.50 -5.65
N LEU A 4 17.89 -1.26 -5.09
CA LEU A 4 16.53 -1.36 -5.63
C LEU A 4 15.81 -0.01 -5.50
N ILE A 5 15.86 0.58 -4.30
CA ILE A 5 15.30 1.90 -4.01
C ILE A 5 15.89 2.95 -4.97
N ARG A 6 17.22 2.94 -5.17
CA ARG A 6 17.89 3.83 -6.13
C ARG A 6 17.31 3.70 -7.54
N LYS A 7 17.11 2.47 -8.03
CA LYS A 7 16.54 2.20 -9.36
C LYS A 7 15.08 2.66 -9.46
N ILE A 8 14.28 2.51 -8.39
CA ILE A 8 12.91 3.02 -8.33
C ILE A 8 12.89 4.55 -8.52
N PHE A 9 13.82 5.29 -7.90
CA PHE A 9 13.94 6.74 -8.11
C PHE A 9 14.46 7.14 -9.49
N GLU A 10 15.26 6.30 -10.14
CA GLU A 10 15.67 6.56 -11.52
C GLU A 10 14.48 6.48 -12.48
N VAL A 11 13.49 5.61 -12.21
CA VAL A 11 12.23 5.56 -12.96
C VAL A 11 11.39 6.82 -12.71
N SER A 12 11.28 7.26 -11.45
CA SER A 12 10.46 8.43 -11.10
C SER A 12 10.89 9.73 -11.76
N LYS A 13 12.22 9.95 -11.89
CA LYS A 13 12.78 11.13 -12.57
C LYS A 13 12.44 11.18 -14.06
N LYS A 14 12.19 10.02 -14.69
CA LYS A 14 11.87 9.94 -16.12
C LYS A 14 10.38 10.15 -16.41
N SER A 15 9.51 9.86 -15.44
CA SER A 15 8.06 9.89 -15.64
C SER A 15 7.42 11.28 -15.46
N ASN A 16 8.17 12.31 -15.03
CA ASN A 16 7.66 13.64 -14.65
C ASN A 16 6.53 13.62 -13.61
N LEU A 17 6.25 12.47 -12.99
CA LEU A 17 5.15 12.26 -12.05
C LEU A 17 5.42 12.90 -10.68
N ILE A 18 6.64 13.42 -10.46
CA ILE A 18 7.05 13.97 -9.18
C ILE A 18 7.66 15.36 -9.38
N ASN A 19 6.94 16.40 -8.98
CA ASN A 19 7.46 17.75 -8.74
C ASN A 19 6.99 18.21 -7.34
N GLN A 20 7.84 18.97 -6.63
CA GLN A 20 7.73 19.46 -5.23
C GLN A 20 7.41 18.43 -4.11
N GLU A 21 6.67 17.34 -4.35
CA GLU A 21 6.42 16.24 -3.37
C GLU A 21 7.62 15.26 -3.22
N HIS A 22 8.75 15.56 -3.86
CA HIS A 22 9.88 14.63 -4.06
C HIS A 22 10.47 14.06 -2.77
N GLN A 23 10.57 14.87 -1.71
CA GLN A 23 11.19 14.43 -0.45
C GLN A 23 10.30 13.47 0.33
N ASN A 24 8.99 13.75 0.42
CA ASN A 24 8.05 12.89 1.15
C ASN A 24 7.87 11.54 0.44
N PHE A 25 7.83 11.54 -0.90
CA PHE A 25 7.78 10.28 -1.64
C PHE A 25 9.08 9.47 -1.51
N GLU A 26 10.24 10.14 -1.49
CA GLU A 26 11.49 9.40 -1.35
C GLU A 26 11.62 8.69 -0.01
N GLN A 27 11.27 9.38 1.07
CA GLN A 27 11.23 8.78 2.39
C GLN A 27 10.18 7.66 2.45
N PHE A 28 8.99 7.89 1.89
CA PHE A 28 7.95 6.88 1.80
C PHE A 28 8.45 5.59 1.15
N VAL A 29 9.08 5.62 -0.04
CA VAL A 29 9.53 4.39 -0.72
C VAL A 29 10.57 3.63 0.12
N LYS A 30 11.42 4.34 0.87
CA LYS A 30 12.40 3.71 1.76
C LYS A 30 11.71 2.95 2.89
N ASP A 31 10.75 3.59 3.53
CA ASP A 31 10.00 3.01 4.66
C ASP A 31 9.07 1.90 4.16
N PHE A 32 8.44 2.09 3.01
CA PHE A 32 7.49 1.17 2.40
C PHE A 32 8.10 -0.20 2.13
N TYR A 33 9.32 -0.26 1.60
CA TYR A 33 10.01 -1.52 1.32
C TYR A 33 11.03 -1.92 2.39
N PHE A 34 11.06 -1.25 3.55
CA PHE A 34 12.11 -1.45 4.56
C PHE A 34 12.16 -2.88 5.11
N GLU A 35 11.00 -3.45 5.42
CA GLU A 35 10.89 -4.76 6.07
C GLU A 35 10.98 -5.94 5.09
N ASN A 36 10.85 -5.67 3.78
CA ASN A 36 10.94 -6.71 2.75
C ASN A 36 12.39 -7.13 2.47
N LYS A 37 12.55 -8.35 1.98
CA LYS A 37 13.79 -8.87 1.41
C LYS A 37 13.81 -8.60 -0.09
N LEU A 38 15.01 -8.56 -0.67
CA LEU A 38 15.12 -8.41 -2.14
C LEU A 38 14.46 -9.56 -2.89
N SER A 39 14.51 -10.78 -2.34
CA SER A 39 13.88 -11.98 -2.91
C SER A 39 12.36 -11.88 -3.02
N ASP A 40 11.71 -11.08 -2.16
CA ASP A 40 10.26 -10.86 -2.20
C ASP A 40 9.84 -10.18 -3.52
N PHE A 41 10.82 -9.57 -4.22
CA PHE A 41 10.63 -8.83 -5.45
C PHE A 41 11.18 -9.51 -6.70
N ASP A 42 11.58 -10.78 -6.64
CA ASP A 42 12.17 -11.51 -7.78
C ASP A 42 11.21 -11.57 -8.99
N ASN A 43 9.90 -11.53 -8.73
CA ASN A 43 8.84 -11.55 -9.74
C ASN A 43 8.32 -10.15 -10.14
N TYR A 44 9.03 -9.09 -9.76
CA TYR A 44 8.62 -7.70 -9.98
C TYR A 44 9.66 -6.94 -10.80
N SER A 45 9.20 -6.18 -11.78
CA SER A 45 10.07 -5.20 -12.44
C SER A 45 10.23 -3.96 -11.55
N VAL A 46 11.34 -3.25 -11.69
CA VAL A 46 11.57 -1.98 -10.98
C VAL A 46 10.46 -0.96 -11.30
N GLU A 47 9.99 -0.95 -12.55
CA GLU A 47 8.89 -0.09 -12.99
C GLU A 47 7.57 -0.43 -12.30
N LEU A 48 7.26 -1.73 -12.17
CA LEU A 48 6.08 -2.17 -11.42
C LEU A 48 6.17 -1.76 -9.95
N LEU A 49 7.33 -1.91 -9.30
CA LEU A 49 7.52 -1.48 -7.90
C LEU A 49 7.40 0.04 -7.75
N PHE A 50 7.92 0.82 -8.71
CA PHE A 50 7.70 2.25 -8.74
C PHE A 50 6.20 2.59 -8.80
N ASN A 51 5.45 1.98 -9.72
CA ASN A 51 4.03 2.26 -9.88
C ASN A 51 3.20 1.80 -8.66
N ILE A 52 3.54 0.65 -8.06
CA ILE A 52 2.91 0.13 -6.84
C ILE A 52 3.13 1.09 -5.68
N SER A 53 4.39 1.47 -5.40
CA SER A 53 4.70 2.40 -4.30
C SER A 53 4.10 3.80 -4.56
N PHE A 54 4.08 4.27 -5.80
CA PHE A 54 3.42 5.54 -6.13
C PHE A 54 1.90 5.48 -5.90
N SER A 55 1.25 4.40 -6.32
CA SER A 55 -0.19 4.19 -6.07
C SER A 55 -0.49 4.10 -4.57
N ALA A 56 0.31 3.35 -3.81
CA ALA A 56 0.18 3.24 -2.35
C ALA A 56 0.38 4.58 -1.65
N TYR A 57 1.32 5.41 -2.11
CA TYR A 57 1.51 6.77 -1.60
C TYR A 57 0.28 7.65 -1.86
N LYS A 58 -0.33 7.57 -3.05
CA LYS A 58 -1.60 8.26 -3.34
C LYS A 58 -2.75 7.76 -2.47
N PHE A 59 -2.79 6.46 -2.17
CA PHE A 59 -3.77 5.88 -1.27
C PHE A 59 -3.59 6.36 0.19
N LEU A 60 -2.34 6.44 0.68
CA LEU A 60 -2.02 7.02 1.98
C LEU A 60 -2.50 8.48 2.09
N GLN A 61 -2.42 9.23 0.99
CA GLN A 61 -2.84 10.64 0.92
C GLN A 61 -4.37 10.85 1.00
N LEU A 62 -5.18 9.79 0.83
CA LEU A 62 -6.62 9.90 0.97
C LEU A 62 -6.99 10.39 2.37
N THR A 63 -8.05 11.20 2.45
CA THR A 63 -8.56 11.72 3.72
C THR A 63 -8.94 10.57 4.65
N ARG A 64 -8.47 10.61 5.90
CA ARG A 64 -8.78 9.64 6.95
C ARG A 64 -8.84 10.38 8.28
N LYS A 65 -10.00 10.41 8.92
CA LYS A 65 -10.18 11.08 10.22
C LYS A 65 -10.11 10.06 11.36
N ASP A 66 -10.97 9.05 11.27
CA ASP A 66 -11.04 7.89 12.17
C ASP A 66 -11.31 6.64 11.32
N GLY A 67 -10.99 5.45 11.83
CA GLY A 67 -11.17 4.18 11.12
C GLY A 67 -10.08 3.87 10.10
N PHE A 68 -10.45 3.28 8.97
CA PHE A 68 -9.52 2.82 7.94
C PHE A 68 -9.97 3.20 6.53
N ASN A 69 -9.00 3.23 5.61
CA ASN A 69 -9.27 3.13 4.18
C ASN A 69 -8.96 1.70 3.75
N LEU A 70 -9.80 1.12 2.89
CA LEU A 70 -9.58 -0.18 2.27
C LEU A 70 -9.89 -0.09 0.78
N ARG A 71 -9.02 -0.65 -0.06
CA ARG A 71 -9.33 -0.89 -1.48
C ARG A 71 -8.81 -2.24 -1.94
N ILE A 72 -9.51 -2.83 -2.91
CA ILE A 72 -9.10 -4.05 -3.61
C ILE A 72 -9.27 -3.79 -5.09
N TYR A 73 -8.21 -3.93 -5.87
CA TYR A 73 -8.24 -3.57 -7.28
C TYR A 73 -7.25 -4.36 -8.12
N ASN A 74 -7.58 -4.48 -9.40
CA ASN A 74 -6.65 -4.91 -10.44
C ASN A 74 -6.09 -3.64 -11.08
N PRO A 75 -4.77 -3.37 -11.01
CA PRO A 75 -4.21 -2.21 -11.68
C PRO A 75 -4.53 -2.23 -13.18
N GLN A 76 -5.08 -1.12 -13.67
CA GLN A 76 -5.41 -0.91 -15.08
C GLN A 76 -4.72 0.35 -15.61
N ILE A 77 -4.09 0.26 -16.79
CA ILE A 77 -3.39 1.40 -17.40
C ILE A 77 -4.29 2.65 -17.51
N ALA A 78 -5.56 2.47 -17.89
CA ALA A 78 -6.50 3.57 -18.08
C ALA A 78 -6.94 4.28 -16.78
N VAL A 79 -6.80 3.63 -15.63
CA VAL A 79 -7.29 4.14 -14.32
C VAL A 79 -6.12 4.47 -13.41
N ASP A 80 -5.18 3.54 -13.27
CA ASP A 80 -4.06 3.59 -12.34
C ASP A 80 -2.75 4.04 -13.00
N GLY A 81 -2.69 4.06 -14.34
CA GLY A 81 -1.47 4.37 -15.09
C GLY A 81 -0.50 3.20 -15.24
N PHE A 82 -0.84 2.02 -14.70
CA PHE A 82 -0.06 0.79 -14.83
C PHE A 82 -0.94 -0.45 -14.81
N GLU A 83 -0.39 -1.58 -15.22
CA GLU A 83 -1.01 -2.89 -15.08
C GLU A 83 -0.16 -3.83 -14.24
N SER A 84 -0.82 -4.84 -13.69
CA SER A 84 -0.20 -5.89 -12.91
C SER A 84 -0.88 -7.23 -13.15
N LYS A 85 -0.13 -8.31 -12.92
CA LYS A 85 -0.66 -9.68 -12.84
C LYS A 85 -1.29 -9.99 -11.48
N PHE A 86 -1.23 -9.07 -10.53
CA PHE A 86 -1.78 -9.23 -9.19
C PHE A 86 -3.08 -8.44 -9.03
N THR A 87 -3.99 -8.96 -8.20
CA THR A 87 -4.95 -8.11 -7.49
C THR A 87 -4.24 -7.56 -6.25
N ILE A 88 -4.38 -6.26 -6.01
CA ILE A 88 -3.77 -5.56 -4.88
C ILE A 88 -4.85 -5.23 -3.86
N ILE A 89 -4.62 -5.62 -2.62
CA ILE A 89 -5.42 -5.22 -1.44
C ILE A 89 -4.59 -4.21 -0.68
N GLU A 90 -5.17 -3.05 -0.34
CA GLU A 90 -4.52 -2.04 0.50
C GLU A 90 -5.42 -1.61 1.64
N ILE A 91 -4.84 -1.55 2.84
CA ILE A 91 -5.49 -1.09 4.07
C ILE A 91 -4.61 0.00 4.68
N ASN A 92 -5.21 1.14 5.02
CA ASN A 92 -4.55 2.16 5.84
C ASN A 92 -5.37 2.40 7.10
N ASN A 93 -4.80 2.10 8.26
CA ASN A 93 -5.45 2.18 9.56
C ASN A 93 -4.51 2.77 10.63
N ASN A 94 -5.06 3.09 11.80
CA ASN A 94 -4.21 3.34 12.98
C ASN A 94 -3.50 2.04 13.32
N ASP A 95 -2.21 2.07 13.65
CA ASP A 95 -1.46 0.85 13.98
C ASP A 95 -2.18 0.03 15.07
N MET A 96 -2.70 -1.13 14.67
CA MET A 96 -3.58 -2.00 15.46
C MET A 96 -2.94 -3.38 15.55
N PRO A 97 -2.71 -3.91 16.78
CA PRO A 97 -2.14 -5.24 16.94
C PRO A 97 -2.95 -6.32 16.20
N PHE A 98 -2.27 -7.29 15.59
CA PHE A 98 -2.84 -8.49 14.95
C PHE A 98 -3.63 -8.29 13.65
N LEU A 99 -3.79 -7.07 13.13
CA LEU A 99 -4.59 -6.86 11.91
C LEU A 99 -3.99 -7.56 10.67
N VAL A 100 -2.66 -7.47 10.51
CA VAL A 100 -1.92 -8.16 9.43
C VAL A 100 -2.17 -9.67 9.52
N ASP A 101 -1.93 -10.28 10.69
CA ASP A 101 -2.11 -11.72 10.91
C ASP A 101 -3.55 -12.17 10.66
N SER A 102 -4.54 -11.35 11.07
CA SER A 102 -5.96 -11.65 10.90
C SER A 102 -6.37 -11.61 9.43
N THR A 103 -5.82 -10.67 8.67
CA THR A 103 -6.06 -10.55 7.22
C THR A 103 -5.41 -11.72 6.48
N VAL A 104 -4.17 -12.09 6.84
CA VAL A 104 -3.48 -13.26 6.30
C VAL A 104 -4.26 -14.54 6.59
N ALA A 105 -4.65 -14.77 7.84
CA ALA A 105 -5.41 -15.96 8.24
C ALA A 105 -6.78 -16.04 7.56
N PHE A 106 -7.42 -14.92 7.29
CA PHE A 106 -8.67 -14.88 6.53
C PHE A 106 -8.44 -15.30 5.07
N LEU A 107 -7.45 -14.73 4.38
CA LEU A 107 -7.14 -15.08 2.99
C LEU A 107 -6.75 -16.56 2.86
N ASP A 108 -5.94 -17.07 3.78
CA ASP A 108 -5.57 -18.49 3.85
C ASP A 108 -6.81 -19.41 3.99
N LYS A 109 -7.76 -19.06 4.88
CA LYS A 109 -9.04 -19.78 5.03
C LYS A 109 -9.91 -19.76 3.77
N GLN A 110 -9.78 -18.74 2.93
CA GLN A 110 -10.46 -18.67 1.63
C GLN A 110 -9.69 -19.42 0.52
N GLY A 111 -8.53 -20.00 0.82
CA GLY A 111 -7.66 -20.64 -0.17
C GLY A 111 -6.98 -19.64 -1.11
N ILE A 112 -6.88 -18.37 -0.72
CA ILE A 112 -6.28 -17.31 -1.52
C ILE A 112 -4.79 -17.21 -1.17
N ALA A 113 -3.93 -17.58 -2.12
CA ALA A 113 -2.49 -17.49 -1.96
C ALA A 113 -2.02 -16.02 -2.00
N ILE A 114 -1.19 -15.66 -1.02
CA ILE A 114 -0.55 -14.34 -0.95
C ILE A 114 0.83 -14.44 -1.59
N ASN A 115 1.03 -13.64 -2.65
CA ASN A 115 2.30 -13.57 -3.38
C ASN A 115 3.31 -12.63 -2.70
N ASN A 116 2.83 -11.57 -2.04
CA ASN A 116 3.68 -10.65 -1.29
C ASN A 116 2.89 -9.88 -0.23
N ILE A 117 3.58 -9.44 0.82
CA ILE A 117 3.06 -8.59 1.88
C ILE A 117 4.04 -7.43 2.10
N ILE A 118 3.51 -6.22 2.14
CA ILE A 118 4.24 -5.00 2.48
C ILE A 118 3.42 -4.29 3.56
N HIS A 119 3.98 -4.06 4.76
CA HIS A 119 3.18 -3.53 5.89
C HIS A 119 3.91 -2.50 6.76
N PRO A 120 4.50 -1.43 6.20
CA PRO A 120 5.16 -0.40 7.00
C PRO A 120 4.21 0.26 8.01
N VAL A 121 4.78 0.65 9.15
CA VAL A 121 4.18 1.64 10.05
C VAL A 121 4.82 3.00 9.77
N LEU A 122 4.00 3.97 9.38
CA LEU A 122 4.43 5.31 8.96
C LEU A 122 3.94 6.35 9.96
N ASN A 123 4.81 7.28 10.37
CA ASN A 123 4.39 8.42 11.18
C ASN A 123 3.82 9.52 10.27
N VAL A 124 2.49 9.68 10.29
CA VAL A 124 1.77 10.56 9.37
C VAL A 124 1.22 11.77 10.12
N VAL A 125 1.35 12.94 9.51
CA VAL A 125 0.71 14.17 9.96
C VAL A 125 -0.51 14.44 9.08
N ARG A 126 -1.68 14.56 9.71
CA ARG A 126 -2.95 14.94 9.06
C ARG A 126 -3.50 16.23 9.64
N ASP A 127 -4.27 16.97 8.85
CA ASP A 127 -5.02 18.12 9.36
C ASP A 127 -6.25 17.67 10.18
N LYS A 128 -6.96 18.63 10.77
CA LYS A 128 -8.18 18.39 11.58
C LYS A 128 -9.33 17.70 10.81
N ASN A 129 -9.28 17.70 9.49
CA ASN A 129 -10.27 17.06 8.62
C ASN A 129 -9.80 15.67 8.15
N GLY A 130 -8.63 15.21 8.59
CA GLY A 130 -8.04 13.94 8.18
C GLY A 130 -7.26 14.01 6.86
N LYS A 131 -7.05 15.20 6.29
CA LYS A 131 -6.29 15.36 5.06
C LYS A 131 -4.80 15.13 5.34
N PHE A 132 -4.15 14.30 4.52
CA PHE A 132 -2.71 14.09 4.59
C PHE A 132 -1.94 15.40 4.38
N ILE A 133 -0.91 15.62 5.21
CA ILE A 133 0.04 16.72 5.08
C ILE A 133 1.41 16.18 4.69
N GLU A 134 1.98 15.30 5.53
CA GLU A 134 3.33 14.77 5.35
C GLU A 134 3.56 13.49 6.15
N ILE A 135 4.66 12.79 5.83
CA ILE A 135 5.26 11.77 6.69
C ILE A 135 6.39 12.46 7.46
N ASN A 136 6.33 12.43 8.79
CA ASN A 136 7.31 13.11 9.64
C ASN A 136 7.31 12.45 11.03
N ASN A 137 8.45 12.47 11.71
CA ASN A 137 8.62 11.89 13.06
C ASN A 137 8.49 12.95 14.17
N ASN A 138 7.59 13.93 13.99
CA ASN A 138 7.41 15.04 14.93
C ASN A 138 6.30 14.73 15.96
N LYS A 139 6.11 15.61 16.95
CA LYS A 139 5.11 15.37 18.02
C LYS A 139 3.66 15.35 17.55
N ASN A 140 3.37 15.81 16.33
CA ASN A 140 2.03 15.88 15.77
C ASN A 140 1.72 14.69 14.84
N SER A 141 2.70 13.81 14.59
CA SER A 141 2.50 12.61 13.78
C SER A 141 1.86 11.49 14.58
N HIS A 142 1.06 10.67 13.91
CA HIS A 142 0.46 9.47 14.47
C HIS A 142 0.88 8.26 13.64
N PRO A 143 1.13 7.10 14.27
CA PRO A 143 1.48 5.88 13.54
C PRO A 143 0.27 5.37 12.75
N GLU A 144 0.45 5.21 11.45
CA GLU A 144 -0.48 4.57 10.54
C GLU A 144 0.15 3.29 9.98
N SER A 145 -0.59 2.18 10.05
CA SER A 145 -0.21 0.94 9.40
C SER A 145 -0.76 0.95 7.98
N LEU A 146 0.13 0.83 7.00
CA LEU A 146 -0.23 0.69 5.59
C LEU A 146 0.06 -0.74 5.15
N ILE A 147 -0.97 -1.57 5.04
CA ILE A 147 -0.86 -2.97 4.65
C ILE A 147 -1.19 -3.09 3.17
N GLN A 148 -0.28 -3.63 2.38
CA GLN A 148 -0.48 -3.98 0.98
C GLN A 148 -0.22 -5.47 0.76
N LEU A 149 -1.20 -6.17 0.20
CA LEU A 149 -1.13 -7.59 -0.11
C LEU A 149 -1.30 -7.78 -1.61
N HIS A 150 -0.45 -8.62 -2.19
CA HIS A 150 -0.57 -9.02 -3.58
C HIS A 150 -1.06 -10.45 -3.65
N ILE A 151 -2.18 -10.67 -4.33
CA ILE A 151 -2.76 -12.00 -4.56
C ILE A 151 -2.87 -12.25 -6.06
N ASP A 152 -3.14 -13.50 -6.42
CA ASP A 152 -3.42 -13.85 -7.82
C ASP A 152 -4.60 -13.04 -8.36
N LYS A 153 -4.55 -12.71 -9.66
CA LYS A 153 -5.54 -11.84 -10.29
C LYS A 153 -6.95 -12.44 -10.19
N ILE A 154 -7.82 -11.77 -9.46
CA ILE A 154 -9.25 -12.07 -9.43
C ILE A 154 -9.88 -11.47 -10.69
N ILE A 155 -10.46 -12.33 -11.54
CA ILE A 155 -11.08 -11.90 -12.80
C ILE A 155 -12.51 -11.38 -12.56
N ASN A 156 -13.20 -11.97 -11.59
CA ASN A 156 -14.60 -11.70 -11.34
C ASN A 156 -14.78 -10.56 -10.31
N ASN A 157 -15.39 -9.46 -10.73
CA ASN A 157 -15.66 -8.32 -9.84
C ASN A 157 -16.57 -8.68 -8.66
N SER A 158 -17.45 -9.69 -8.77
CA SER A 158 -18.26 -10.11 -7.61
C SER A 158 -17.42 -10.72 -6.50
N GLU A 159 -16.33 -11.41 -6.86
CA GLU A 159 -15.38 -11.97 -5.88
C GLU A 159 -14.59 -10.85 -5.20
N ILE A 160 -14.17 -9.82 -5.94
CA ILE A 160 -13.54 -8.61 -5.37
C ILE A 160 -14.48 -7.92 -4.37
N ASN A 161 -15.76 -7.74 -4.74
CA ASN A 161 -16.74 -7.09 -3.87
C ASN A 161 -17.00 -7.92 -2.60
N LEU A 162 -17.15 -9.24 -2.72
CA LEU A 162 -17.32 -10.12 -1.57
C LEU A 162 -16.08 -10.09 -0.65
N LEU A 163 -14.88 -10.06 -1.24
CA LEU A 163 -13.64 -9.96 -0.48
C LEU A 163 -13.55 -8.62 0.27
N LEU A 164 -13.92 -7.53 -0.39
CA LEU A 164 -13.99 -6.20 0.20
C LEU A 164 -14.95 -6.15 1.39
N GLU A 165 -16.16 -6.69 1.24
CA GLU A 165 -17.16 -6.74 2.32
C GLU A 165 -16.67 -7.55 3.52
N ASN A 166 -16.03 -8.70 3.28
CA ASN A 166 -15.54 -9.56 4.35
C ASN A 166 -14.33 -8.95 5.07
N LEU A 167 -13.38 -8.36 4.34
CA LEU A 167 -12.25 -7.65 4.95
C LEU A 167 -12.70 -6.42 5.72
N THR A 168 -13.68 -5.67 5.22
CA THR A 168 -14.29 -4.55 5.95
C THR A 168 -14.78 -5.00 7.33
N LYS A 169 -15.55 -6.10 7.41
CA LYS A 169 -16.04 -6.65 8.68
C LYS A 169 -14.92 -7.10 9.62
N ILE A 170 -13.83 -7.63 9.08
CA ILE A 170 -12.67 -8.04 9.89
C ILE A 170 -12.00 -6.81 10.49
N ILE A 171 -11.73 -5.78 9.68
CA ILE A 171 -11.05 -4.56 10.14
C ILE A 171 -11.94 -3.80 11.14
N ASP A 172 -13.26 -3.73 10.92
CA ASP A 172 -14.23 -3.11 11.83
C ASP A 172 -14.30 -3.79 13.22
N SER A 173 -13.75 -4.99 13.37
CA SER A 173 -13.73 -5.72 14.65
C SER A 173 -12.57 -5.34 15.58
N PHE A 174 -11.66 -4.46 15.13
CA PHE A 174 -10.53 -3.92 15.90
C PHE A 174 -10.84 -2.52 16.45
#